data_AF-A0A2T5JW31-F1
#
_entry.id   AF-A0A2T5JW31-F1
#
_cell.length_a   1.000
_cell.length_b   1.000
_cell.length_c   1.000
_cell.angle_alpha   90.00
_cell.angle_beta   90.00
_cell.angle_gamma   90.00
#
_symmetry.space_group_name_H-M   'P 1'
#
loop_
_entity.id
_entity.type
_entity.pdbx_description
1 polymer ?
#
loop_
_entity_poly.entity_id
_entity_poly.type
_entity_poly.pdbx_seq_one_letter_code
_entity_poly.pdbx_strand_id
1 'polypeptide(L)'
;MGKRKPVLYRLMRFTPFAELPRRKKRDRYVSLRWKIVRDTGTYGGKFTSRLMLDEPGRPQLYMQWFKVYFLGTDGVTIWNALIHTATFEFWSRTSELASDRALSLLSREQQNQEGRPEFEGPFMRDGKMYYTLAKRTPQTYDCFGGLTLREYQKKTELEITENEPPPIYESFKLDPLYEYGIGLHAVVEAEEINREVIERTIDRFLEVGETDWQSTHPVPREALPVVSLEAALAKVEYPGVLLGLAERS
;
A
#
# COMPACT_ATOMS: atom_id res chain seq x y z
N MET A 1 -35.97 4.74 16.55
CA MET A 1 -34.70 5.47 16.29
C MET A 1 -33.96 4.77 15.15
N GLY A 2 -34.15 5.23 13.92
CA GLY A 2 -33.49 4.66 12.74
C GLY A 2 -32.04 5.11 12.67
N LYS A 3 -31.10 4.16 12.77
CA LYS A 3 -29.68 4.42 12.55
C LYS A 3 -29.49 4.89 11.11
N ARG A 4 -29.21 6.18 10.91
CA ARG A 4 -28.75 6.72 9.64
C ARG A 4 -27.42 6.04 9.30
N LYS A 5 -27.41 5.20 8.28
CA LYS A 5 -26.18 4.67 7.69
C LYS A 5 -25.38 5.85 7.12
N PRO A 6 -24.06 5.95 7.36
CA PRO A 6 -23.26 7.06 6.84
C PRO A 6 -23.26 7.04 5.31
N VAL A 7 -23.32 8.22 4.72
CA VAL A 7 -23.72 8.51 3.32
C VAL A 7 -22.62 8.22 2.29
N LEU A 8 -21.51 7.55 2.66
CA LEU A 8 -20.40 7.30 1.73
C LEU A 8 -20.61 6.16 0.72
N TYR A 9 -21.61 5.28 0.92
CA TYR A 9 -21.74 4.03 0.14
C TYR A 9 -22.31 4.20 -1.29
N ARG A 10 -22.58 5.42 -1.76
CA ARG A 10 -23.31 5.63 -3.03
C ARG A 10 -22.44 5.79 -4.28
N LEU A 11 -21.12 5.87 -4.13
CA LEU A 11 -20.18 6.10 -5.26
C LEU A 11 -19.45 4.83 -5.74
N MET A 12 -19.45 3.74 -4.96
CA MET A 12 -18.84 2.47 -5.37
C MET A 12 -19.83 1.63 -6.17
N ARG A 13 -19.56 1.41 -7.47
CA ARG A 13 -20.36 0.53 -8.36
C ARG A 13 -20.13 -0.98 -8.09
N PHE A 14 -19.80 -1.37 -6.87
CA PHE A 14 -19.59 -2.78 -6.51
C PHE A 14 -20.17 -3.09 -5.13
N THR A 15 -20.51 -4.37 -4.92
CA THR A 15 -20.91 -4.89 -3.61
C THR A 15 -19.68 -5.47 -2.92
N PRO A 16 -19.28 -4.98 -1.74
CA PRO A 16 -18.16 -5.54 -0.98
C PRO A 16 -18.34 -7.04 -0.75
N PHE A 17 -17.24 -7.79 -0.71
CA PHE A 17 -17.24 -9.23 -0.49
C PHE A 17 -17.95 -9.58 0.82
N ALA A 18 -17.70 -8.80 1.88
CA ALA A 18 -18.30 -8.97 3.20
C ALA A 18 -19.84 -8.90 3.17
N GLU A 19 -20.43 -8.20 2.19
CA GLU A 19 -21.88 -8.04 2.05
C GLU A 19 -22.51 -9.09 1.12
N LEU A 20 -21.71 -9.93 0.46
CA LEU A 20 -22.24 -10.96 -0.43
C LEU A 20 -23.04 -12.02 0.36
N PRO A 21 -24.11 -12.58 -0.26
CA PRO A 21 -24.82 -13.73 0.29
C PRO A 21 -23.86 -14.91 0.58
N ARG A 22 -24.10 -15.63 1.68
CA ARG A 22 -23.25 -16.76 2.13
C ARG A 22 -22.94 -17.77 1.02
N ARG A 23 -23.93 -18.09 0.17
CA ARG A 23 -23.73 -18.99 -0.99
C ARG A 23 -22.67 -18.45 -1.96
N LYS A 24 -22.76 -17.18 -2.35
CA LYS A 24 -21.78 -16.55 -3.24
C LYS A 24 -20.37 -16.49 -2.61
N LYS A 25 -20.29 -16.23 -1.30
CA LYS A 25 -19.02 -16.31 -0.56
C LYS A 25 -18.42 -17.71 -0.62
N ARG A 26 -19.23 -18.75 -0.36
CA ARG A 26 -18.81 -20.16 -0.43
C ARG A 26 -18.33 -20.56 -1.83
N ASP A 27 -19.04 -20.15 -2.88
CA ASP A 27 -18.64 -20.44 -4.27
C ASP A 27 -17.28 -19.82 -4.60
N ARG A 28 -17.08 -18.55 -4.21
CA ARG A 28 -15.78 -17.87 -4.36
C ARG A 28 -14.68 -18.54 -3.54
N TYR A 29 -14.98 -18.95 -2.30
CA TYR A 29 -14.05 -19.65 -1.41
C TYR A 29 -13.56 -20.96 -2.06
N VAL A 30 -14.47 -21.78 -2.57
CA VAL A 30 -14.13 -23.04 -3.24
C VAL A 30 -13.30 -22.79 -4.50
N SER A 31 -13.66 -21.79 -5.30
CA SER A 31 -12.89 -21.40 -6.48
C SER A 31 -11.45 -20.98 -6.11
N LEU A 32 -11.30 -20.15 -5.08
CA LEU A 32 -9.97 -19.74 -4.60
C LEU A 32 -9.17 -20.92 -4.04
N ARG A 33 -9.81 -21.83 -3.31
CA ARG A 33 -9.16 -23.06 -2.81
C ARG A 33 -8.53 -23.86 -3.94
N TRP A 34 -9.26 -24.08 -5.03
CA TRP A 34 -8.72 -24.80 -6.19
C TRP A 34 -7.60 -24.04 -6.88
N LYS A 35 -7.70 -22.71 -6.93
CA LYS A 35 -6.60 -21.87 -7.42
C LYS A 35 -5.34 -22.03 -6.57
N ILE A 36 -5.45 -21.97 -5.24
CA ILE A 36 -4.31 -22.16 -4.32
C ILE A 36 -3.67 -23.54 -4.53
N VAL A 37 -4.48 -24.60 -4.64
CA VAL A 37 -3.98 -25.96 -4.91
C VAL A 37 -3.21 -26.00 -6.24
N ARG A 38 -3.77 -25.42 -7.31
CA ARG A 38 -3.09 -25.39 -8.61
C ARG A 38 -1.78 -24.61 -8.57
N ASP A 39 -1.75 -23.51 -7.82
CA ASP A 39 -0.59 -22.63 -7.74
C ASP A 39 0.42 -23.07 -6.65
N THR A 40 0.27 -24.28 -6.06
CA THR A 40 1.11 -24.81 -4.98
C THR A 40 2.60 -24.85 -5.34
N GLY A 41 2.93 -25.19 -6.58
CA GLY A 41 4.32 -25.23 -7.04
C GLY A 41 5.01 -23.86 -7.00
N THR A 42 4.25 -22.76 -7.04
CA THR A 42 4.77 -21.39 -7.01
C THR A 42 4.67 -20.78 -5.61
N TYR A 43 3.53 -20.92 -4.93
CA TYR A 43 3.26 -20.19 -3.68
C TYR A 43 3.13 -21.08 -2.44
N GLY A 44 3.35 -22.39 -2.54
CA GLY A 44 3.40 -23.27 -1.37
C GLY A 44 2.08 -23.76 -0.81
N GLY A 45 0.95 -23.41 -1.43
CA GLY A 45 -0.35 -24.00 -1.11
C GLY A 45 -1.09 -23.39 0.08
N LYS A 46 -0.56 -22.35 0.73
CA LYS A 46 -1.32 -21.54 1.72
C LYS A 46 -2.01 -20.33 1.11
N PHE A 47 -1.45 -19.79 0.03
CA PHE A 47 -1.95 -18.58 -0.62
C PHE A 47 -1.75 -18.66 -2.14
N THR A 48 -2.30 -17.66 -2.83
CA THR A 48 -2.03 -17.37 -4.24
C THR A 48 -1.90 -15.87 -4.42
N SER A 49 -1.28 -15.43 -5.52
CA SER A 49 -1.22 -14.02 -5.89
C SER A 49 -1.53 -13.81 -7.38
N ARG A 50 -1.59 -12.54 -7.77
CA ARG A 50 -1.49 -12.11 -9.17
C ARG A 50 -0.11 -11.51 -9.49
N LEU A 51 0.74 -11.35 -8.46
CA LEU A 51 2.08 -10.78 -8.56
C LEU A 51 3.12 -11.91 -8.60
N MET A 52 4.23 -11.68 -9.30
CA MET A 52 5.39 -12.58 -9.27
C MET A 52 6.16 -12.35 -7.97
N LEU A 53 6.30 -13.41 -7.16
CA LEU A 53 7.02 -13.38 -5.88
C LEU A 53 8.53 -13.35 -6.13
N ASP A 54 9.04 -14.36 -6.82
CA ASP A 54 10.48 -14.58 -7.04
C ASP A 54 10.90 -14.09 -8.42
N GLU A 55 10.78 -12.78 -8.67
CA GLU A 55 11.31 -12.20 -9.92
C GLU A 55 12.85 -12.28 -9.92
N PRO A 56 13.47 -12.98 -10.89
CA PRO A 56 14.92 -13.16 -10.91
C PRO A 56 15.66 -11.83 -10.98
N GLY A 57 16.63 -11.63 -10.09
CA GLY A 57 17.46 -10.42 -10.04
C GLY A 57 16.77 -9.20 -9.42
N ARG A 58 15.54 -9.33 -8.89
CA ARG A 58 14.89 -8.24 -8.15
C ARG A 58 15.67 -7.97 -6.85
N PRO A 59 16.12 -6.73 -6.60
CA PRO A 59 16.79 -6.38 -5.36
C PRO A 59 15.85 -6.45 -4.16
N GLN A 60 16.39 -6.82 -3.00
CA GLN A 60 15.68 -6.91 -1.71
C GLN A 60 14.87 -5.64 -1.37
N LEU A 61 15.39 -4.47 -1.74
CA LEU A 61 14.74 -3.17 -1.54
C LEU A 61 13.37 -3.05 -2.24
N TYR A 62 13.13 -3.83 -3.30
CA TYR A 62 11.85 -3.89 -4.00
C TYR A 62 10.92 -4.97 -3.43
N MET A 63 11.40 -5.82 -2.54
CA MET A 63 10.67 -6.92 -1.92
C MET A 63 10.08 -6.52 -0.56
N GLN A 64 9.55 -5.31 -0.45
CA GLN A 64 9.13 -4.72 0.83
C GLN A 64 7.61 -4.81 1.08
N TRP A 65 6.86 -5.24 0.06
CA TRP A 65 5.44 -5.47 0.15
C TRP A 65 5.02 -6.59 -0.79
N PHE A 66 3.93 -7.28 -0.46
CA PHE A 66 3.32 -8.24 -1.37
C PHE A 66 1.82 -8.36 -1.14
N LYS A 67 1.09 -8.60 -2.23
CA LYS A 67 -0.37 -8.80 -2.19
C LYS A 67 -0.69 -10.28 -2.36
N VAL A 68 -1.50 -10.82 -1.47
CA VAL A 68 -1.86 -12.25 -1.47
C VAL A 68 -3.35 -12.46 -1.24
N TYR A 69 -3.84 -13.63 -1.66
CA TYR A 69 -5.16 -14.12 -1.33
C TYR A 69 -5.03 -15.47 -0.62
N PHE A 70 -5.69 -15.61 0.53
CA PHE A 70 -5.75 -16.86 1.28
C PHE A 70 -7.14 -17.07 1.91
N LEU A 71 -7.36 -18.25 2.48
CA LEU A 71 -8.66 -18.68 3.00
C LEU A 71 -8.73 -18.49 4.51
N GLY A 72 -9.87 -18.01 5.01
CA GLY A 72 -10.19 -18.03 6.44
C GLY A 72 -10.65 -19.41 6.92
N THR A 73 -10.76 -19.57 8.24
CA THR A 73 -11.09 -20.85 8.89
C THR A 73 -12.57 -21.23 8.80
N ASP A 74 -13.46 -20.26 8.56
CA ASP A 74 -14.92 -20.44 8.56
C ASP A 74 -15.50 -21.09 7.29
N GLY A 75 -14.66 -21.40 6.31
CA GLY A 75 -15.05 -22.00 5.04
C GLY A 75 -15.77 -21.06 4.06
N VAL A 76 -15.87 -19.77 4.34
CA VAL A 76 -16.50 -18.79 3.43
C VAL A 76 -15.71 -17.50 3.28
N THR A 77 -14.78 -17.23 4.17
CA THR A 77 -13.97 -16.02 4.19
C THR A 77 -12.76 -16.16 3.28
N ILE A 78 -12.54 -15.12 2.48
CA ILE A 78 -11.35 -14.92 1.67
C ILE A 78 -10.67 -13.67 2.21
N TRP A 79 -9.40 -13.78 2.52
CA TRP A 79 -8.56 -12.64 2.87
C TRP A 79 -7.85 -12.13 1.62
N ASN A 80 -8.00 -10.85 1.36
CA ASN A 80 -7.28 -10.10 0.33
C ASN A 80 -6.25 -9.23 1.06
N ALA A 81 -5.07 -9.78 1.26
CA ALA A 81 -4.07 -9.21 2.14
C ALA A 81 -3.01 -8.42 1.39
N LEU A 82 -2.63 -7.28 1.94
CA LEU A 82 -1.46 -6.51 1.61
C LEU A 82 -0.51 -6.59 2.80
N ILE A 83 0.62 -7.25 2.62
CA ILE A 83 1.64 -7.47 3.66
C ILE A 83 2.81 -6.54 3.36
N HIS A 84 3.19 -5.71 4.31
CA HIS A 84 4.31 -4.78 4.26
C HIS A 84 5.36 -5.15 5.31
N THR A 85 6.64 -4.93 5.01
CA THR A 85 7.68 -4.92 6.04
C THR A 85 7.53 -3.68 6.93
N ALA A 86 8.05 -3.75 8.15
CA ALA A 86 8.18 -2.60 9.04
C ALA A 86 9.01 -1.47 8.40
N THR A 87 10.01 -1.81 7.58
CA THR A 87 10.80 -0.86 6.79
C THR A 87 9.93 -0.08 5.80
N PHE A 88 9.05 -0.76 5.04
CA PHE A 88 8.13 -0.07 4.13
C PHE A 88 7.15 0.83 4.87
N GLU A 89 6.57 0.32 5.96
CA GLU A 89 5.64 1.09 6.80
C GLU A 89 6.34 2.33 7.39
N PHE A 90 7.60 2.21 7.82
CA PHE A 90 8.39 3.35 8.31
C PHE A 90 8.53 4.46 7.26
N TRP A 91 8.90 4.12 6.03
CA TRP A 91 8.98 5.09 4.95
C TRP A 91 7.62 5.70 4.62
N SER A 92 6.56 4.88 4.56
CA SER A 92 5.20 5.35 4.31
C SER A 92 4.75 6.35 5.38
N ARG A 93 4.95 6.03 6.66
CA ARG A 93 4.58 6.90 7.79
C ARG A 93 5.38 8.19 7.83
N THR A 94 6.67 8.11 7.54
CA THR A 94 7.55 9.28 7.48
C THR A 94 7.09 10.22 6.36
N SER A 95 6.77 9.67 5.18
CA SER A 95 6.28 10.44 4.04
C SER A 95 4.88 11.03 4.28
N GLU A 96 3.98 10.27 4.92
CA GLU A 96 2.68 10.77 5.37
C GLU A 96 2.82 11.96 6.31
N LEU A 97 3.65 11.84 7.35
CA LEU A 97 3.88 12.92 8.32
C LEU A 97 4.52 14.15 7.68
N ALA A 98 5.50 13.97 6.79
CA ALA A 98 6.10 15.07 6.05
C ALA A 98 5.08 15.76 5.13
N SER A 99 4.22 14.97 4.48
CA SER A 99 3.15 15.48 3.63
C SER A 99 2.12 16.28 4.42
N ASP A 100 1.67 15.76 5.56
CA ASP A 100 0.71 16.44 6.44
C ASP A 100 1.29 17.76 6.96
N ARG A 101 2.54 17.76 7.41
CA ARG A 101 3.26 18.98 7.83
C ARG A 101 3.33 19.99 6.70
N ALA A 102 3.78 19.57 5.52
CA ALA A 102 3.91 20.47 4.36
C ALA A 102 2.57 21.05 3.92
N LEU A 103 1.54 20.21 3.78
CA LEU A 103 0.20 20.66 3.37
C LEU A 103 -0.43 21.59 4.40
N SER A 104 -0.18 21.38 5.69
CA SER A 104 -0.72 22.24 6.76
C SER A 104 -0.24 23.70 6.71
N LEU A 105 0.91 23.95 6.07
CA LEU A 105 1.48 25.30 5.89
C LEU A 105 0.92 26.04 4.67
N LEU A 106 0.32 25.31 3.73
CA LEU A 106 -0.30 25.90 2.54
C LEU A 106 -1.70 26.41 2.85
N SER A 107 -2.07 27.52 2.23
CA SER A 107 -3.47 27.97 2.18
C SER A 107 -4.32 26.97 1.39
N ARG A 108 -5.65 26.98 1.62
CA ARG A 108 -6.58 26.11 0.86
C ARG A 108 -6.49 26.33 -0.66
N GLU A 109 -6.26 27.56 -1.09
CA GLU A 109 -6.11 27.88 -2.52
C GLU A 109 -4.85 27.23 -3.10
N GLN A 110 -3.73 27.31 -2.38
CA GLN A 110 -2.48 26.66 -2.77
C GLN A 110 -2.60 25.12 -2.74
N GLN A 111 -3.26 24.55 -1.72
CA GLN A 111 -3.54 23.11 -1.67
C GLN A 111 -4.38 22.65 -2.87
N ASN A 112 -5.43 23.39 -3.20
CA ASN A 112 -6.26 23.09 -4.37
C ASN A 112 -5.48 23.23 -5.68
N GLN A 113 -4.59 24.22 -5.76
CA GLN A 113 -3.71 24.40 -6.91
C GLN A 113 -2.78 23.19 -7.05
N GLU A 114 -2.12 22.75 -5.99
CA GLU A 114 -1.25 21.56 -5.98
C GLU A 114 -2.02 20.28 -6.33
N GLY A 115 -3.26 20.14 -5.86
CA GLY A 115 -4.11 18.98 -6.14
C GLY A 115 -4.77 18.94 -7.53
N ARG A 116 -4.75 20.05 -8.28
CA ARG A 116 -5.48 20.15 -9.57
C ARG A 116 -4.69 19.51 -10.72
N PRO A 117 -5.18 18.46 -11.40
CA PRO A 117 -4.52 17.98 -12.60
C PRO A 117 -4.72 18.98 -13.76
N GLU A 118 -3.65 19.25 -14.50
CA GLU A 118 -3.68 19.98 -15.76
C GLU A 118 -3.44 19.01 -16.92
N PHE A 119 -4.14 19.23 -18.04
CA PHE A 119 -4.09 18.34 -19.18
C PHE A 119 -3.78 19.12 -20.45
N GLU A 120 -2.89 18.58 -21.27
CA GLU A 120 -2.60 19.03 -22.63
C GLU A 120 -3.45 18.23 -23.63
N GLY A 121 -3.81 18.88 -24.74
CA GLY A 121 -4.62 18.32 -25.82
C GLY A 121 -5.87 19.16 -26.12
N PRO A 122 -6.84 18.60 -26.87
CA PRO A 122 -6.89 17.22 -27.34
C PRO A 122 -5.83 16.90 -28.42
N PHE A 123 -5.27 15.69 -28.35
CA PHE A 123 -4.42 15.10 -29.39
C PHE A 123 -5.19 14.00 -30.14
N MET A 124 -4.93 13.85 -31.44
CA MET A 124 -5.55 12.80 -32.26
C MET A 124 -4.52 11.73 -32.63
N ARG A 125 -4.84 10.45 -32.36
CA ARG A 125 -4.04 9.29 -32.78
C ARG A 125 -4.98 8.14 -33.16
N ASP A 126 -4.83 7.57 -34.35
CA ASP A 126 -5.65 6.46 -34.86
C ASP A 126 -7.17 6.70 -34.76
N GLY A 127 -7.60 7.95 -35.04
CA GLY A 127 -9.01 8.35 -34.96
C GLY A 127 -9.58 8.47 -33.53
N LYS A 128 -8.75 8.31 -32.49
CA LYS A 128 -9.12 8.47 -31.09
C LYS A 128 -8.52 9.75 -30.50
N MET A 129 -9.30 10.37 -29.61
CA MET A 129 -8.92 11.58 -28.88
C MET A 129 -8.22 11.20 -27.59
N TYR A 130 -7.08 11.84 -27.33
CA TYR A 130 -6.27 11.64 -26.13
C TYR A 130 -5.93 12.98 -25.47
N TYR A 131 -5.79 12.94 -24.15
CA TYR A 131 -5.26 14.02 -23.34
C TYR A 131 -4.03 13.49 -22.60
N THR A 132 -3.02 14.33 -22.47
CA THR A 132 -1.80 14.00 -21.70
C THR A 132 -1.80 14.86 -20.45
N LEU A 133 -1.31 14.35 -19.32
CA LEU A 133 -1.12 15.18 -18.14
C LEU A 133 -0.05 16.24 -18.46
N ALA A 134 -0.37 17.52 -18.28
CA ALA A 134 0.55 18.61 -18.53
C ALA A 134 1.70 18.55 -17.51
N LYS A 135 2.94 18.79 -17.97
CA LYS A 135 4.07 18.90 -17.05
C LYS A 135 3.95 20.23 -16.31
N ARG A 136 3.76 20.15 -15.00
CA ARG A 136 3.67 21.34 -14.16
C ARG A 136 5.03 22.00 -13.99
N THR A 137 5.05 23.32 -14.13
CA THR A 137 6.19 24.13 -13.71
C THR A 137 6.29 24.06 -12.18
N PRO A 138 7.44 23.70 -11.61
CA PRO A 138 7.61 23.68 -10.16
C PRO A 138 7.30 25.06 -9.56
N GLN A 139 6.37 25.10 -8.60
CA GLN A 139 6.01 26.31 -7.88
C GLN A 139 6.69 26.32 -6.51
N THR A 140 7.35 27.42 -6.19
CA THR A 140 7.94 27.65 -4.88
C THR A 140 6.99 28.43 -3.98
N TYR A 141 7.14 28.25 -2.67
CA TYR A 141 6.28 28.89 -1.68
C TYR A 141 7.11 29.57 -0.58
N ASP A 142 6.73 30.79 -0.21
CA ASP A 142 7.41 31.55 0.86
C ASP A 142 7.32 30.83 2.21
N CYS A 143 6.19 30.14 2.48
CA CYS A 143 6.00 29.35 3.70
C CYS A 143 6.99 28.17 3.81
N PHE A 144 7.59 27.76 2.69
CA PHE A 144 8.63 26.73 2.64
C PHE A 144 10.03 27.34 2.53
N GLY A 145 10.18 28.67 2.71
CA GLY A 145 11.46 29.36 2.55
C GLY A 145 11.94 29.38 1.10
N GLY A 146 11.02 29.44 0.13
CA GLY A 146 11.33 29.45 -1.30
C GLY A 146 11.54 28.06 -1.91
N LEU A 147 11.29 26.98 -1.16
CA LEU A 147 11.28 25.62 -1.68
C LEU A 147 9.95 25.30 -2.37
N THR A 148 9.98 24.32 -3.28
CA THR A 148 8.77 23.66 -3.78
C THR A 148 8.17 22.75 -2.71
N LEU A 149 6.89 22.37 -2.86
CA LEU A 149 6.23 21.42 -1.96
C LEU A 149 7.04 20.11 -1.83
N ARG A 150 7.49 19.56 -2.97
CA ARG A 150 8.23 18.30 -3.01
C ARG A 150 9.60 18.41 -2.34
N GLU A 151 10.34 19.50 -2.55
CA GLU A 151 11.63 19.71 -1.89
C GLU A 151 11.48 19.87 -0.37
N TYR A 152 10.46 20.62 0.05
CA TYR A 152 10.14 20.78 1.47
C TYR A 152 9.78 19.43 2.10
N GLN A 153 8.90 18.64 1.46
CA GLN A 153 8.55 17.30 1.92
C GLN A 153 9.80 16.41 2.09
N LYS A 154 10.68 16.35 1.09
CA LYS A 154 11.93 15.56 1.19
C LYS A 154 12.81 15.99 2.35
N LYS A 155 12.95 17.31 2.56
CA LYS A 155 13.70 17.86 3.69
C LYS A 155 13.06 17.43 5.01
N THR A 156 11.73 17.56 5.13
CA THR A 156 10.99 17.17 6.33
C THR A 156 11.03 15.66 6.58
N GLU A 157 11.01 14.81 5.55
CA GLU A 157 11.18 13.36 5.69
C GLU A 157 12.53 12.99 6.32
N LEU A 158 13.61 13.65 5.90
CA LEU A 158 14.94 13.47 6.50
C LEU A 158 14.94 13.95 7.96
N GLU A 159 14.41 15.14 8.22
CA GLU A 159 14.32 15.69 9.58
C GLU A 159 13.54 14.76 10.52
N ILE A 160 12.43 14.16 10.05
CA ILE A 160 11.65 13.17 10.81
C ILE A 160 12.45 11.88 11.03
N THR A 161 13.09 11.36 9.98
CA THR A 161 13.87 10.10 10.05
C THR A 161 14.98 10.18 11.09
N GLU A 162 15.64 11.33 11.18
CA GLU A 162 16.78 11.59 12.06
C GLU A 162 16.37 11.96 13.48
N ASN A 163 15.39 12.86 13.64
CA ASN A 163 15.11 13.50 14.93
C ASN A 163 13.83 12.97 15.61
N GLU A 164 12.84 12.55 14.84
CA GLU A 164 11.50 12.21 15.33
C GLU A 164 10.93 10.95 14.65
N PRO A 165 11.67 9.81 14.62
CA PRO A 165 11.25 8.64 13.87
C PRO A 165 9.92 8.08 14.44
N PRO A 166 8.89 7.86 13.61
CA PRO A 166 7.63 7.32 14.09
C PRO A 166 7.80 5.86 14.58
N PRO A 167 7.16 5.47 15.69
CA PRO A 167 7.20 4.09 16.15
C PRO A 167 6.38 3.20 15.20
N ILE A 168 6.96 2.09 14.77
CA ILE A 168 6.33 1.10 13.90
C ILE A 168 6.03 -0.15 14.69
N TYR A 169 4.84 -0.71 14.51
CA TYR A 169 4.40 -1.92 15.19
C TYR A 169 4.00 -2.96 14.16
N GLU A 170 4.38 -4.21 14.41
CA GLU A 170 3.70 -5.31 13.73
C GLU A 170 2.21 -5.24 14.03
N SER A 171 1.38 -5.41 13.00
CA SER A 171 -0.06 -5.25 13.15
C SER A 171 -0.84 -5.93 12.04
N PHE A 172 -2.11 -6.20 12.34
CA PHE A 172 -3.14 -6.59 11.40
C PHE A 172 -4.29 -5.60 11.51
N LYS A 173 -4.73 -5.08 10.36
CA LYS A 173 -5.89 -4.19 10.26
C LYS A 173 -6.83 -4.66 9.15
N LEU A 174 -8.08 -4.89 9.52
CA LEU A 174 -9.10 -5.39 8.60
C LEU A 174 -9.83 -4.25 7.89
N ASP A 175 -10.19 -4.47 6.63
CA ASP A 175 -11.06 -3.58 5.88
C ASP A 175 -12.15 -4.39 5.15
N PRO A 176 -13.43 -4.30 5.59
CA PRO A 176 -14.52 -5.07 4.99
C PRO A 176 -14.96 -4.56 3.60
N LEU A 177 -14.46 -3.42 3.13
CA LEU A 177 -14.96 -2.71 1.94
C LEU A 177 -14.33 -3.19 0.63
N TYR A 178 -13.62 -4.31 0.62
CA TYR A 178 -12.99 -4.85 -0.58
C TYR A 178 -13.92 -5.77 -1.40
N GLU A 179 -13.77 -5.76 -2.73
CA GLU A 179 -14.57 -6.58 -3.66
C GLU A 179 -14.13 -8.05 -3.72
N TYR A 180 -12.82 -8.31 -3.57
CA TYR A 180 -12.17 -9.60 -3.85
C TYR A 180 -11.78 -10.39 -2.59
N GLY A 181 -12.54 -10.22 -1.51
CA GLY A 181 -12.23 -10.75 -0.18
C GLY A 181 -12.40 -9.64 0.85
N ILE A 182 -12.22 -9.98 2.13
CA ILE A 182 -12.06 -9.00 3.20
C ILE A 182 -10.61 -8.51 3.16
N GLY A 183 -10.41 -7.20 3.17
CA GLY A 183 -9.09 -6.59 3.18
C GLY A 183 -8.37 -6.89 4.48
N LEU A 184 -7.08 -7.19 4.37
CA LEU A 184 -6.15 -7.30 5.50
C LEU A 184 -4.91 -6.48 5.17
N HIS A 185 -4.59 -5.50 6.00
CA HIS A 185 -3.31 -4.80 5.98
C HIS A 185 -2.46 -5.37 7.10
N ALA A 186 -1.33 -5.97 6.73
CA ALA A 186 -0.39 -6.57 7.67
C ALA A 186 0.95 -5.83 7.63
N VAL A 187 1.48 -5.49 8.79
CA VAL A 187 2.84 -4.98 8.97
C VAL A 187 3.63 -6.03 9.73
N VAL A 188 4.78 -6.44 9.21
CA VAL A 188 5.61 -7.50 9.79
C VAL A 188 7.07 -7.09 9.92
N GLU A 189 7.74 -7.58 10.96
CA GLU A 189 9.18 -7.41 11.12
C GLU A 189 9.92 -8.46 10.28
N ALA A 190 10.36 -8.04 9.11
CA ALA A 190 11.13 -8.85 8.18
C ALA A 190 11.96 -7.94 7.27
N GLU A 191 13.13 -8.40 6.84
CA GLU A 191 13.97 -7.64 5.91
C GLU A 191 13.39 -7.60 4.49
N GLU A 192 12.69 -8.66 4.08
CA GLU A 192 12.00 -8.79 2.79
C GLU A 192 10.75 -9.67 2.91
N ILE A 193 9.85 -9.50 1.95
CA ILE A 193 8.69 -10.34 1.77
C ILE A 193 9.04 -11.45 0.80
N ASN A 194 9.21 -12.65 1.36
CA ASN A 194 9.33 -13.89 0.61
C ASN A 194 8.24 -14.88 1.05
N ARG A 195 8.26 -16.08 0.47
CA ARG A 195 7.24 -17.10 0.73
C ARG A 195 7.13 -17.46 2.22
N GLU A 196 8.25 -17.65 2.89
CA GLU A 196 8.28 -18.05 4.31
C GLU A 196 7.66 -16.97 5.20
N VAL A 197 8.02 -15.70 4.96
CA VAL A 197 7.45 -14.56 5.68
C VAL A 197 5.95 -14.48 5.48
N ILE A 198 5.46 -14.66 4.25
CA ILE A 198 4.01 -14.67 3.96
C ILE A 198 3.32 -15.81 4.70
N GLU A 199 3.84 -17.03 4.61
CA GLU A 199 3.23 -18.20 5.25
C GLU A 199 3.16 -18.04 6.77
N ARG A 200 4.26 -17.58 7.40
CA ARG A 200 4.31 -17.29 8.83
C ARG A 200 3.32 -16.19 9.23
N THR A 201 3.18 -15.16 8.39
CA THR A 201 2.23 -14.06 8.62
C THR A 201 0.78 -14.57 8.60
N ILE A 202 0.46 -15.44 7.64
CA ILE A 202 -0.86 -16.08 7.55
C ILE A 202 -1.10 -16.93 8.79
N ASP A 203 -0.17 -17.80 9.17
CA ASP A 203 -0.32 -18.66 10.35
C ASP A 203 -0.58 -17.82 11.61
N ARG A 204 0.23 -16.77 11.81
CA ARG A 204 0.08 -15.84 12.93
C ARG A 204 -1.29 -15.15 12.93
N PHE A 205 -1.74 -14.68 11.77
CA PHE A 205 -3.05 -14.04 11.63
C PHE A 205 -4.21 -14.99 11.96
N LEU A 206 -4.11 -16.26 11.56
CA LEU A 206 -5.08 -17.29 11.92
C LEU A 206 -5.03 -17.60 13.42
N GLU A 207 -3.84 -17.69 14.02
CA GLU A 207 -3.64 -17.94 15.45
C GLU A 207 -4.23 -16.84 16.35
N VAL A 208 -4.11 -15.57 15.95
CA VAL A 208 -4.72 -14.45 16.69
C VAL A 208 -6.24 -14.36 16.50
N GLY A 209 -6.83 -15.23 15.68
CA GLY A 209 -8.27 -15.36 15.50
C GLY A 209 -8.85 -14.49 14.38
N GLU A 210 -8.06 -14.16 13.36
CA GLU A 210 -8.53 -13.43 12.16
C GLU A 210 -9.14 -12.05 12.47
N THR A 211 -8.52 -11.29 13.38
CA THR A 211 -9.00 -9.99 13.88
C THR A 211 -7.91 -8.91 13.79
N ASP A 212 -8.30 -7.65 14.02
CA ASP A 212 -7.34 -6.57 14.26
C ASP A 212 -6.41 -6.94 15.42
N TRP A 213 -5.12 -6.68 15.24
CA TRP A 213 -4.10 -6.96 16.24
C TRP A 213 -2.93 -5.99 16.09
N GLN A 214 -2.24 -5.72 17.18
CA GLN A 214 -1.01 -4.95 17.20
C GLN A 214 -0.06 -5.53 18.25
N SER A 215 1.23 -5.60 17.94
CA SER A 215 2.25 -5.96 18.92
C SER A 215 2.30 -4.95 20.07
N THR A 216 2.65 -5.41 21.27
CA THR A 216 2.78 -4.55 22.46
C THR A 216 4.04 -3.68 22.40
N HIS A 217 5.05 -4.12 21.65
CA HIS A 217 6.32 -3.42 21.52
C HIS A 217 6.51 -2.98 20.07
N PRO A 218 7.03 -1.76 19.84
CA PRO A 218 7.41 -1.33 18.50
C PRO A 218 8.62 -2.15 18.02
N VAL A 219 8.76 -2.22 16.70
CA VAL A 219 9.97 -2.72 16.04
C VAL A 219 11.16 -1.87 16.50
N PRO A 220 12.29 -2.49 16.90
CA PRO A 220 13.48 -1.76 17.34
C PRO A 220 13.94 -0.73 16.30
N ARG A 221 14.38 0.45 16.76
CA ARG A 221 14.80 1.53 15.86
C ARG A 221 15.96 1.12 14.97
N GLU A 222 16.83 0.25 15.46
CA GLU A 222 18.02 -0.28 14.78
C GLU A 222 17.66 -1.16 13.58
N ALA A 223 16.45 -1.76 13.59
CA ALA A 223 15.93 -2.54 12.47
C ALA A 223 15.24 -1.66 11.41
N LEU A 224 15.02 -0.37 11.69
CA LEU A 224 14.36 0.57 10.78
C LEU A 224 15.37 1.43 10.00
N PRO A 225 15.02 1.88 8.78
CA PRO A 225 15.91 2.71 7.97
C PRO A 225 16.36 4.01 8.64
N VAL A 226 17.60 4.42 8.36
CA VAL A 226 18.14 5.75 8.70
C VAL A 226 18.20 6.70 7.49
N VAL A 227 17.75 6.23 6.33
CA VAL A 227 17.68 6.98 5.08
C VAL A 227 16.26 6.95 4.52
N SER A 228 15.92 7.94 3.70
CA SER A 228 14.66 7.95 2.96
C SER A 228 14.61 6.83 1.91
N LEU A 229 13.40 6.46 1.48
CA LEU A 229 13.18 5.49 0.41
C LEU A 229 13.89 5.91 -0.88
N GLU A 230 13.79 7.19 -1.25
CA GLU A 230 14.44 7.71 -2.47
C GLU A 230 15.97 7.55 -2.41
N ALA A 231 16.59 7.86 -1.25
CA ALA A 231 18.02 7.69 -1.06
C ALA A 231 18.44 6.21 -1.04
N ALA A 232 17.59 5.31 -0.56
CA ALA A 232 17.81 3.88 -0.63
C ALA A 232 17.74 3.38 -2.09
N LEU A 233 16.72 3.81 -2.85
CA LEU A 233 16.51 3.40 -4.24
C LEU A 233 17.62 3.91 -5.16
N ALA A 234 18.12 5.13 -4.94
CA ALA A 234 19.20 5.71 -5.73
C ALA A 234 20.52 4.93 -5.66
N LYS A 235 20.70 4.05 -4.67
CA LYS A 235 21.88 3.18 -4.52
C LYS A 235 21.77 1.86 -5.28
N VAL A 236 20.62 1.57 -5.89
CA VAL A 236 20.33 0.29 -6.54
C VAL A 236 20.21 0.49 -8.04
N GLU A 237 21.20 0.00 -8.80
CA GLU A 237 21.09 -0.09 -10.25
C GLU A 237 20.19 -1.26 -10.64
N TYR A 238 18.90 -0.97 -10.82
CA TYR A 238 17.92 -1.95 -11.31
C TYR A 238 17.00 -1.26 -12.31
N PRO A 239 16.79 -1.83 -13.52
CA PRO A 239 15.83 -1.32 -14.49
C PRO A 239 14.41 -1.56 -13.95
N GLY A 240 13.97 -0.73 -13.02
CA GLY A 240 12.71 -0.85 -12.31
C GLY A 240 11.53 -0.49 -13.21
N VAL A 241 11.07 -1.45 -14.02
CA VAL A 241 9.74 -1.39 -14.62
C VAL A 241 8.82 -2.20 -13.73
N LEU A 242 7.80 -1.55 -13.15
CA LEU A 242 6.79 -2.07 -12.22
C LEU A 242 6.99 -1.78 -10.72
N LEU A 243 7.37 -0.56 -10.37
CA LEU A 243 6.76 0.05 -9.20
C LEU A 243 5.61 0.94 -9.69
N GLY A 244 4.43 0.80 -9.10
CA GLY A 244 3.36 1.81 -9.18
C GLY A 244 3.75 3.17 -8.61
N LEU A 245 5.03 3.38 -8.30
CA LEU A 245 5.74 4.65 -8.21
C LEU A 245 6.39 4.93 -9.56
N ALA A 246 5.59 4.96 -10.63
CA ALA A 246 6.06 5.57 -11.86
C ALA A 246 6.46 7.00 -11.51
N GLU A 247 7.71 7.33 -11.76
CA GLU A 247 8.19 8.68 -11.89
C GLU A 247 7.15 9.47 -12.69
N ARG A 248 6.35 10.27 -11.96
CA ARG A 248 5.62 11.39 -12.54
C ARG A 248 6.70 12.42 -12.86
N SER A 249 7.37 12.19 -13.98
CA SER A 249 8.34 13.08 -14.61
C SER A 249 7.66 14.14 -15.47
#